data_AF-A0A7C0YY02-F1
#
_entry.id   AF-A0A7C0YY02-F1
#
_cell.length_a   1.000
_cell.length_b   1.000
_cell.length_c   1.000
_cell.angle_alpha   90.00
_cell.angle_beta   90.00
_cell.angle_gamma   90.00
#
_symmetry.space_group_name_H-M   'P 1'
#
loop_
_entity.id
_entity.type
_entity.pdbx_description
1 polymer ?
#
loop_
_entity_poly.entity_id
_entity_poly.type
_entity_poly.pdbx_seq_one_letter_code
_entity_poly.pdbx_strand_id
1 'polypeptide(L)'
;MAHAYTPGLKVTSKALVKKRRILPLKGEVVVSVGDEVEPDTVVARTDLPGEVGVVNVANQLGVTPEEVPECMHKKEGEPVEEGEVIATAKSFFGLFKSVAKSPMTGSIESISSVTGQVLIRGPAIPVEVKAYLKGRVVDVFENEGVEIETWGAFIQGIFGIGGETHGEIKVIVGSPNDEMTPDLIDDSCRGKVLVGGSLATVDAVKRAISVGACGIVTGGFHGREIEKILGYDIGVAITGHEDIGLTLILTEGFGKI
;
A
#
# COMPACT_ATOMS: atom_id res chain seq x y z
N MET A 1 4.18 15.83 -35.65
CA MET A 1 3.19 16.30 -34.64
C MET A 1 2.96 15.13 -33.70
N ALA A 2 3.29 15.30 -32.42
CA ALA A 2 2.99 14.27 -31.43
C ALA A 2 1.48 14.29 -31.21
N HIS A 3 0.79 13.21 -31.58
CA HIS A 3 -0.59 12.99 -31.17
C HIS A 3 -0.56 12.69 -29.67
N ALA A 4 -0.80 13.72 -28.86
CA ALA A 4 -1.08 13.50 -27.45
C ALA A 4 -2.38 12.70 -27.38
N TYR A 5 -2.28 11.45 -26.94
CA TYR A 5 -3.47 10.70 -26.52
C TYR A 5 -4.04 11.45 -25.33
N THR A 6 -5.15 12.15 -25.52
CA THR A 6 -5.94 12.73 -24.43
C THR A 6 -7.03 11.72 -24.13
N PRO A 7 -6.82 10.77 -23.20
CA PRO A 7 -7.90 9.90 -22.77
C PRO A 7 -9.05 10.80 -22.31
N GLY A 8 -10.19 10.70 -22.99
CA GLY A 8 -11.38 11.43 -22.59
C GLY A 8 -11.78 11.00 -21.19
N LEU A 9 -11.95 11.97 -20.28
CA LEU A 9 -12.50 11.69 -18.96
C LEU A 9 -13.91 11.12 -19.12
N LYS A 10 -14.20 10.02 -18.43
CA LYS A 10 -15.51 9.40 -18.46
C LYS A 10 -16.39 9.97 -17.35
N VAL A 11 -17.52 10.55 -17.75
CA VAL A 11 -18.61 10.93 -16.86
C VAL A 11 -19.87 10.20 -17.31
N THR A 12 -20.47 9.39 -16.44
CA THR A 12 -21.67 8.61 -16.77
C THR A 12 -22.57 8.51 -15.55
N SER A 13 -23.82 8.95 -15.66
CA SER A 13 -24.78 8.93 -14.55
C SER A 13 -25.17 7.52 -14.10
N LYS A 14 -25.04 6.54 -15.00
CA LYS A 14 -25.27 5.12 -14.73
C LYS A 14 -24.31 4.28 -15.56
N ALA A 15 -23.35 3.65 -14.90
CA ALA A 15 -22.43 2.69 -15.48
C ALA A 15 -22.44 1.40 -14.65
N LEU A 16 -22.31 0.27 -15.35
CA LEU A 16 -21.90 -0.97 -14.70
C LEU A 16 -20.39 -0.88 -14.48
N VAL A 17 -20.00 -0.66 -13.23
CA VAL A 17 -18.60 -0.60 -12.81
C VAL A 17 -18.17 -2.02 -12.48
N LYS A 18 -17.10 -2.48 -13.15
CA LYS A 18 -16.44 -3.75 -12.86
C LYS A 18 -15.05 -3.45 -12.32
N LYS A 19 -14.70 -4.03 -11.18
CA LYS A 19 -13.38 -3.86 -10.55
C LYS A 19 -12.80 -5.22 -10.21
N ARG A 20 -11.63 -5.48 -10.77
CA ARG A 20 -10.81 -6.62 -10.39
C ARG A 20 -10.05 -6.29 -9.12
N ARG A 21 -10.12 -7.18 -8.15
CA ARG A 21 -9.46 -7.10 -6.84
C ARG A 21 -8.51 -8.30 -6.76
N ILE A 22 -7.23 -8.05 -7.03
CA ILE A 22 -6.22 -9.10 -7.29
C ILE A 22 -5.07 -8.98 -6.29
N LEU A 23 -4.66 -10.11 -5.74
CA LEU A 23 -3.50 -10.25 -4.87
C LEU A 23 -2.20 -10.04 -5.65
N PRO A 24 -1.16 -9.48 -5.00
CA PRO A 24 0.16 -9.35 -5.62
C PRO A 24 0.88 -10.70 -5.81
N LEU A 25 0.49 -11.72 -5.06
CA LEU A 25 0.98 -13.11 -5.14
C LEU A 25 -0.20 -14.08 -5.03
N LYS A 26 0.02 -15.34 -5.41
CA LYS A 26 -0.99 -16.38 -5.21
C LYS A 26 -1.29 -16.55 -3.72
N GLY A 27 -2.56 -16.59 -3.37
CA GLY A 27 -3.05 -16.78 -2.02
C GLY A 27 -4.42 -17.45 -1.99
N GLU A 28 -5.28 -17.03 -1.08
CA GLU A 28 -6.61 -17.56 -0.85
C GLU A 28 -7.68 -16.52 -1.24
N VAL A 29 -8.66 -16.93 -2.03
CA VAL A 29 -9.91 -16.16 -2.24
C VAL A 29 -10.93 -16.61 -1.20
N VAL A 30 -11.50 -15.67 -0.45
CA VAL A 30 -12.32 -15.96 0.74
C VAL A 30 -13.82 -15.69 0.54
N VAL A 31 -14.21 -15.36 -0.68
CA VAL A 31 -15.60 -15.13 -1.11
C VAL A 31 -15.92 -15.96 -2.35
N SER A 32 -17.20 -16.15 -2.64
CA SER A 32 -17.69 -16.94 -3.78
C SER A 32 -18.43 -16.07 -4.80
N VAL A 33 -18.53 -16.59 -6.03
CA VAL A 33 -19.38 -15.96 -7.05
C VAL A 33 -20.81 -15.86 -6.54
N GLY A 34 -21.38 -14.67 -6.64
CA GLY A 34 -22.74 -14.37 -6.21
C GLY A 34 -22.83 -13.66 -4.86
N ASP A 35 -21.76 -13.64 -4.07
CA ASP A 35 -21.72 -12.96 -2.77
C ASP A 35 -21.88 -11.44 -2.92
N GLU A 36 -22.61 -10.83 -1.98
CA GLU A 36 -22.70 -9.39 -1.83
C GLU A 36 -21.61 -8.93 -0.85
N VAL A 37 -20.90 -7.85 -1.20
CA VAL A 37 -19.76 -7.34 -0.44
C VAL A 37 -19.93 -5.86 -0.15
N GLU A 38 -19.39 -5.42 1.00
CA GLU A 38 -19.23 -4.01 1.35
C GLU A 38 -17.79 -3.57 1.05
N PRO A 39 -17.48 -2.27 0.92
CA PRO A 39 -16.14 -1.81 0.53
C PRO A 39 -14.98 -2.38 1.36
N ASP A 40 -15.20 -2.58 2.67
CA ASP A 40 -14.20 -3.13 3.60
C ASP A 40 -14.16 -4.66 3.69
N THR A 41 -15.06 -5.37 3.00
CA THR A 41 -15.04 -6.83 2.96
C THR A 41 -13.72 -7.32 2.35
N VAL A 42 -12.98 -8.15 3.09
CA VAL A 42 -11.80 -8.85 2.57
C VAL A 42 -12.27 -9.91 1.58
N VAL A 43 -11.75 -9.86 0.36
CA VAL A 43 -12.13 -10.79 -0.72
C VAL A 43 -11.05 -11.80 -1.04
N ALA A 44 -9.79 -11.46 -0.77
CA ALA A 44 -8.66 -12.35 -0.93
C ALA A 44 -7.53 -11.96 0.02
N ARG A 45 -6.67 -12.92 0.37
CA ARG A 45 -5.51 -12.71 1.24
C ARG A 45 -4.34 -13.59 0.86
N THR A 46 -3.13 -13.13 1.15
CA THR A 46 -1.88 -13.87 0.96
C THR A 46 -0.86 -13.43 1.99
N ASP A 47 0.17 -14.24 2.20
CA ASP A 47 1.35 -13.85 2.95
C ASP A 47 2.49 -13.52 1.99
N LEU A 48 3.01 -12.29 2.04
CA LEU A 48 4.22 -11.93 1.32
C LEU A 48 5.45 -12.48 2.06
N PRO A 49 6.49 -12.93 1.33
CA PRO A 49 7.76 -13.27 1.95
C PRO A 49 8.30 -12.09 2.77
N GLY A 50 8.73 -12.36 4.00
CA GLY A 50 9.40 -11.35 4.83
C GLY A 50 10.74 -10.91 4.25
N GLU A 51 11.33 -9.87 4.83
CA GLU A 51 12.65 -9.36 4.44
C GLU A 51 13.76 -10.43 4.53
N VAL A 52 14.84 -10.23 3.78
CA VAL A 52 15.99 -11.15 3.73
C VAL A 52 17.16 -10.54 4.49
N GLY A 53 17.61 -11.24 5.53
CA GLY A 53 18.90 -11.00 6.16
C GLY A 53 19.96 -11.92 5.57
N VAL A 54 21.15 -11.40 5.29
CA VAL A 54 22.29 -12.20 4.82
C VAL A 54 23.43 -12.09 5.83
N VAL A 55 23.92 -13.22 6.31
CA VAL A 55 25.09 -13.29 7.22
C VAL A 55 26.20 -14.07 6.55
N ASN A 56 27.37 -13.46 6.38
CA ASN A 56 28.56 -14.17 5.93
C ASN A 56 29.24 -14.87 7.12
N VAL A 57 28.74 -16.07 7.46
CA VAL A 57 29.20 -16.84 8.62
C VAL A 57 30.63 -17.31 8.45
N ALA A 58 31.02 -17.78 7.26
CA ALA A 58 32.40 -18.19 6.97
C ALA A 58 33.40 -17.06 7.28
N ASN A 59 33.12 -15.85 6.81
CA ASN A 59 33.96 -14.69 7.07
C ASN A 59 33.99 -14.29 8.56
N GLN A 60 32.83 -14.25 9.22
CA GLN A 60 32.75 -13.88 10.64
C GLN A 60 33.43 -14.90 11.56
N LEU A 61 33.39 -16.19 11.20
CA LEU A 61 34.01 -17.25 11.99
C LEU A 61 35.46 -17.53 11.62
N GLY A 62 35.91 -17.12 10.43
CA GLY A 62 37.24 -17.43 9.90
C GLY A 62 37.39 -18.89 9.46
N VAL A 63 36.31 -19.50 8.97
CA VAL A 63 36.24 -20.90 8.50
C VAL A 63 35.99 -20.95 7.00
N THR A 64 36.21 -22.12 6.39
CA THR A 64 35.84 -22.35 4.99
C THR A 64 34.32 -22.46 4.84
N PRO A 65 33.75 -22.10 3.68
CA PRO A 65 32.32 -22.28 3.40
C PRO A 65 31.79 -23.67 3.74
N GLU A 66 32.58 -24.71 3.48
CA GLU A 66 32.23 -26.11 3.68
C GLU A 66 32.08 -26.47 5.17
N GLU A 67 32.78 -25.76 6.05
CA GLU A 67 32.74 -25.94 7.51
C GLU A 67 31.57 -25.20 8.18
N VAL A 68 30.90 -24.28 7.47
CA VAL A 68 29.80 -23.47 8.03
C VAL A 68 28.69 -24.33 8.62
N PRO A 69 28.13 -25.36 7.93
CA PRO A 69 27.05 -26.18 8.48
C PRO A 69 27.39 -26.83 9.83
N GLU A 70 28.67 -27.18 10.07
CA GLU A 70 29.11 -27.79 11.33
C GLU A 70 29.25 -26.78 12.48
N CYS A 71 29.44 -25.50 12.14
CA CYS A 71 29.57 -24.42 13.11
C CYS A 71 28.21 -23.84 13.56
N MET A 72 27.13 -24.17 12.85
CA MET A 72 25.79 -23.63 13.10
C MET A 72 25.18 -24.17 14.40
N HIS A 73 24.50 -23.29 15.12
CA HIS A 73 23.68 -23.63 16.30
C HIS A 73 22.21 -23.82 15.94
N LYS A 74 21.79 -23.33 14.77
CA LYS A 74 20.44 -23.46 14.24
C LYS A 74 20.46 -24.10 12.86
N LYS A 75 19.42 -24.87 12.56
CA LYS A 75 19.20 -25.52 11.26
C LYS A 75 18.23 -24.71 10.41
N GLU A 76 18.21 -25.01 9.11
CA GLU A 76 17.18 -24.50 8.21
C GLU A 76 15.77 -24.78 8.76
N GLY A 77 14.90 -23.78 8.70
CA GLY A 77 13.55 -23.77 9.28
C GLY A 77 13.47 -23.36 10.76
N GLU A 78 14.59 -23.31 11.49
CA GLU A 78 14.55 -22.93 12.91
C GLU A 78 14.49 -21.41 13.11
N PRO A 79 13.76 -20.93 14.13
CA PRO A 79 13.62 -19.51 14.42
C PRO A 79 14.89 -18.92 15.06
N VAL A 80 15.09 -17.63 14.83
CA VAL A 80 16.17 -16.81 15.39
C VAL A 80 15.68 -15.42 15.78
N GLU A 81 16.23 -14.87 16.86
CA GLU A 81 16.02 -13.48 17.27
C GLU A 81 17.16 -12.58 16.81
N GLU A 82 16.88 -11.28 16.64
CA GLU A 82 17.92 -10.29 16.35
C GLU A 82 19.01 -10.30 17.44
N GLY A 83 20.27 -10.37 17.01
CA GLY A 83 21.42 -10.44 17.90
C GLY A 83 21.70 -11.82 18.50
N GLU A 84 20.84 -12.83 18.27
CA GLU A 84 21.07 -14.21 18.70
C GLU A 84 22.32 -14.79 18.03
N VAL A 85 23.13 -15.54 18.78
CA VAL A 85 24.30 -16.23 18.23
C VAL A 85 23.86 -17.46 17.46
N ILE A 86 24.03 -17.43 16.14
CA ILE A 86 23.57 -18.49 15.22
C ILE A 86 24.66 -19.51 14.86
N ALA A 87 25.94 -19.16 15.04
CA ALA A 87 27.07 -20.04 14.76
C ALA A 87 28.30 -19.64 15.57
N THR A 88 29.14 -20.62 15.94
CA THR A 88 30.40 -20.35 16.62
C THR A 88 31.51 -21.30 16.18
N ALA A 89 32.74 -20.80 16.10
CA ALA A 89 33.93 -21.60 15.85
C ALA A 89 34.95 -21.42 16.98
N LYS A 90 35.69 -22.50 17.29
CA LYS A 90 36.80 -22.46 18.24
C LYS A 90 38.08 -22.14 17.46
N SER A 91 38.81 -21.11 17.89
CA SER A 91 40.09 -20.78 17.26
C SER A 91 41.24 -21.69 17.72
N PHE A 92 42.31 -21.74 16.93
CA PHE A 92 43.55 -22.47 17.24
C PHE A 92 44.07 -22.01 18.62
N PHE A 93 44.26 -22.95 19.57
CA PHE A 93 44.57 -22.74 21.00
C PHE A 93 43.42 -22.36 21.96
N GLY A 94 42.16 -22.28 21.53
CA GLY A 94 41.01 -22.18 22.44
C GLY A 94 40.86 -20.87 23.22
N LEU A 95 41.70 -19.86 22.95
CA LEU A 95 41.68 -18.55 23.62
C LEU A 95 40.64 -17.57 23.06
N PHE A 96 40.18 -17.75 21.81
CA PHE A 96 39.22 -16.87 21.16
C PHE A 96 38.05 -17.65 20.54
N LYS A 97 36.83 -17.15 20.78
CA LYS A 97 35.58 -17.68 20.21
C LYS A 97 35.04 -16.65 19.24
N SER A 98 35.10 -16.94 17.94
CA SER A 98 34.38 -16.17 16.94
C SER A 98 32.91 -16.57 16.97
N VAL A 99 32.02 -15.59 16.82
CA VAL A 99 30.58 -15.80 16.86
C VAL A 99 29.96 -15.07 15.68
N ALA A 100 28.99 -15.71 15.04
CA ALA A 100 28.11 -15.06 14.08
C ALA A 100 26.75 -14.84 14.74
N LYS A 101 26.18 -13.65 14.54
CA LYS A 101 24.89 -13.26 15.11
C LYS A 101 23.87 -13.00 14.01
N SER A 102 22.61 -13.26 14.31
CA SER A 102 21.51 -12.88 13.43
C SER A 102 21.36 -11.35 13.37
N PRO A 103 21.27 -10.73 12.17
CA PRO A 103 21.01 -9.30 12.01
C PRO A 103 19.52 -8.95 12.15
N MET A 104 18.63 -9.93 12.24
CA MET A 104 17.18 -9.72 12.30
C MET A 104 16.45 -10.89 12.98
N THR A 105 15.20 -10.66 13.37
CA THR A 105 14.32 -11.74 13.84
C THR A 105 13.69 -12.45 12.64
N GLY A 106 13.65 -13.79 12.66
CA GLY A 106 13.16 -14.59 11.54
C GLY A 106 13.40 -16.08 11.71
N SER A 107 13.65 -16.77 10.60
CA SER A 107 14.05 -18.18 10.58
C SER A 107 15.22 -18.41 9.62
N ILE A 108 16.05 -19.41 9.88
CA ILE A 108 17.13 -19.79 8.96
C ILE A 108 16.50 -20.34 7.69
N GLU A 109 16.65 -19.64 6.57
CA GLU A 109 16.09 -20.07 5.28
C GLU A 109 17.03 -21.01 4.54
N SER A 110 18.32 -20.69 4.55
CA SER A 110 19.33 -21.58 3.97
C SER A 110 20.70 -21.39 4.60
N ILE A 111 21.48 -22.48 4.61
CA ILE A 111 22.87 -22.52 5.06
C ILE A 111 23.72 -22.99 3.87
N SER A 112 24.40 -22.06 3.20
CA SER A 112 25.17 -22.37 2.00
C SER A 112 26.58 -22.84 2.32
N SER A 113 26.88 -24.11 2.09
CA SER A 113 28.24 -24.65 2.16
C SER A 113 29.14 -24.22 0.99
N VAL A 114 28.59 -23.55 -0.02
CA VAL A 114 29.33 -23.08 -1.21
C VAL A 114 29.80 -21.64 -1.02
N THR A 115 28.93 -20.77 -0.49
CA THR A 115 29.23 -19.34 -0.31
C THR A 115 29.60 -19.00 1.13
N GLY A 116 29.32 -19.90 2.09
CA GLY A 116 29.53 -19.68 3.52
C GLY A 116 28.54 -18.66 4.11
N GLN A 117 27.47 -18.36 3.38
CA GLN A 117 26.43 -17.42 3.77
C GLN A 117 25.23 -18.16 4.34
N VAL A 118 24.59 -17.53 5.33
CA VAL A 118 23.32 -17.96 5.91
C VAL A 118 22.27 -16.91 5.59
N LEU A 119 21.17 -17.35 5.00
CA LEU A 119 20.00 -16.51 4.74
C LEU A 119 19.01 -16.64 5.88
N ILE A 120 18.48 -15.50 6.31
CA ILE A 120 17.48 -15.42 7.37
C ILE A 120 16.24 -14.76 6.78
N ARG A 121 15.11 -15.44 6.89
CA ARG A 121 13.82 -14.96 6.41
C ARG A 121 13.04 -14.35 7.55
N GLY A 122 12.72 -13.06 7.44
CA GLY A 122 11.80 -12.40 8.35
C GLY A 122 10.40 -13.03 8.35
N PRO A 123 9.57 -12.72 9.35
CA PRO A 123 8.19 -13.20 9.39
C PRO A 123 7.42 -12.78 8.13
N ALA A 124 6.48 -13.62 7.70
CA ALA A 124 5.65 -13.32 6.54
C ALA A 124 4.75 -12.10 6.82
N ILE A 125 4.49 -11.30 5.79
CA ILE A 125 3.72 -10.06 5.88
C ILE A 125 2.31 -10.34 5.32
N PRO A 126 1.27 -10.37 6.17
CA PRO A 126 -0.09 -10.63 5.69
C PRO A 126 -0.57 -9.48 4.82
N VAL A 127 -1.15 -9.81 3.67
CA VAL A 127 -1.74 -8.87 2.73
C VAL A 127 -3.16 -9.29 2.44
N GLU A 128 -4.07 -8.35 2.62
CA GLU A 128 -5.49 -8.51 2.30
C GLU A 128 -5.87 -7.56 1.17
N VAL A 129 -6.68 -8.06 0.26
CA VAL A 129 -7.34 -7.23 -0.74
C VAL A 129 -8.80 -7.10 -0.35
N LYS A 130 -9.23 -5.86 -0.18
CA LYS A 130 -10.63 -5.49 0.09
C LYS A 130 -11.43 -5.36 -1.20
N ALA A 131 -12.75 -5.47 -1.08
CA ALA A 131 -13.71 -5.30 -2.16
C ALA A 131 -13.66 -3.90 -2.79
N TYR A 132 -13.31 -2.87 -2.01
CA TYR A 132 -13.23 -1.45 -2.38
C TYR A 132 -14.56 -0.78 -2.75
N LEU A 133 -15.52 -1.54 -3.28
CA LEU A 133 -16.84 -1.05 -3.61
C LEU A 133 -17.92 -1.99 -3.06
N LYS A 134 -19.08 -1.41 -2.76
CA LYS A 134 -20.29 -2.19 -2.49
C LYS A 134 -20.78 -2.79 -3.80
N GLY A 135 -20.96 -4.10 -3.85
CA GLY A 135 -21.40 -4.77 -5.07
C GLY A 135 -21.48 -6.27 -4.93
N ARG A 136 -21.53 -6.96 -6.07
CA ARG A 136 -21.66 -8.41 -6.15
C ARG A 136 -20.46 -9.02 -6.83
N VAL A 137 -19.95 -10.14 -6.28
CA VAL A 137 -18.90 -10.93 -6.90
C VAL A 137 -19.45 -11.63 -8.14
N VAL A 138 -18.87 -11.37 -9.31
CA VAL A 138 -19.30 -11.96 -10.59
C VAL A 138 -18.33 -12.94 -11.19
N ASP A 139 -17.06 -12.90 -10.77
CA ASP A 139 -16.05 -13.85 -11.19
C ASP A 139 -15.02 -14.07 -10.08
N VAL A 140 -14.42 -15.27 -10.05
CA VAL A 140 -13.36 -15.65 -9.12
C VAL A 140 -12.14 -16.10 -9.93
N PHE A 141 -11.02 -15.40 -9.70
CA PHE A 141 -9.71 -15.79 -10.21
C PHE A 141 -9.04 -16.66 -9.16
N GLU A 142 -9.01 -17.97 -9.40
CA GLU A 142 -8.51 -18.95 -8.43
C GLU A 142 -7.13 -18.58 -7.89
N ASN A 143 -6.99 -18.54 -6.56
CA ASN A 143 -5.78 -18.14 -5.84
C ASN A 143 -5.28 -16.71 -6.08
N GLU A 144 -6.03 -15.87 -6.81
CA GLU A 144 -5.59 -14.51 -7.16
C GLU A 144 -6.56 -13.45 -6.66
N GLY A 145 -7.87 -13.64 -6.79
CA GLY A 145 -8.83 -12.61 -6.40
C GLY A 145 -10.19 -12.74 -7.06
N VAL A 146 -10.88 -11.61 -7.24
CA VAL A 146 -12.26 -11.57 -7.74
C VAL A 146 -12.51 -10.40 -8.69
N GLU A 147 -13.56 -10.51 -9.52
CA GLU A 147 -14.20 -9.37 -10.17
C GLU A 147 -15.51 -9.06 -9.45
N ILE A 148 -15.67 -7.79 -9.05
CA ILE A 148 -16.86 -7.28 -8.40
C ILE A 148 -17.54 -6.28 -9.33
N GLU A 149 -18.85 -6.35 -9.44
CA GLU A 149 -19.63 -5.39 -10.19
C GLU A 149 -20.64 -4.63 -9.35
N THR A 150 -20.91 -3.38 -9.75
CA THR A 150 -21.93 -2.54 -9.14
C THR A 150 -22.47 -1.54 -10.16
N TRP A 151 -23.70 -1.08 -9.95
CA TRP A 151 -24.28 0.02 -10.72
C TRP A 151 -24.09 1.33 -9.97
N GLY A 152 -23.53 2.34 -10.64
CA GLY A 152 -23.36 3.65 -10.04
C GLY A 152 -23.09 4.75 -11.05
N ALA A 153 -23.05 5.99 -10.56
CA ALA A 153 -22.45 7.08 -11.31
C ALA A 153 -20.93 6.86 -11.36
N PHE A 154 -20.32 7.12 -12.52
CA PHE A 154 -18.89 7.03 -12.72
C PHE A 154 -18.35 8.38 -13.17
N ILE A 155 -17.42 8.93 -12.39
CA ILE A 155 -16.75 10.20 -12.67
C ILE A 155 -15.25 9.94 -12.59
N GLN A 156 -14.56 10.16 -13.69
CA GLN A 156 -13.10 10.05 -13.74
C GLN A 156 -12.47 11.42 -13.52
N GLY A 157 -11.63 11.53 -12.49
CA GLY A 157 -10.79 12.71 -12.29
C GLY A 157 -9.58 12.74 -13.22
N ILE A 158 -8.98 13.91 -13.37
CA ILE A 158 -7.72 14.10 -14.11
C ILE A 158 -6.48 13.78 -13.27
N PHE A 159 -6.61 13.85 -11.95
CA PHE A 159 -5.51 13.75 -11.00
C PHE A 159 -6.04 13.26 -9.66
N GLY A 160 -5.22 12.49 -8.94
CA GLY A 160 -5.54 12.09 -7.58
C GLY A 160 -4.34 11.62 -6.78
N ILE A 161 -4.41 11.79 -5.46
CA ILE A 161 -3.43 11.34 -4.46
C ILE A 161 -4.16 10.78 -3.23
N GLY A 162 -3.49 9.98 -2.41
CA GLY A 162 -4.06 9.55 -1.12
C GLY A 162 -4.84 8.23 -1.14
N GLY A 163 -4.53 7.32 -2.07
CA GLY A 163 -5.05 5.96 -2.04
C GLY A 163 -6.51 5.77 -2.45
N GLU A 164 -6.95 4.52 -2.37
CA GLU A 164 -8.34 4.12 -2.52
C GLU A 164 -9.10 4.38 -1.19
N THR A 165 -10.25 5.06 -1.25
CA THR A 165 -11.11 5.33 -0.08
C THR A 165 -12.58 5.19 -0.43
N HIS A 166 -13.44 5.15 0.59
CA HIS A 166 -14.89 5.16 0.45
C HIS A 166 -15.54 5.88 1.63
N GLY A 167 -16.74 6.42 1.42
CA GLY A 167 -17.51 7.11 2.45
C GLY A 167 -18.78 7.75 1.89
N GLU A 168 -19.63 8.24 2.80
CA GLU A 168 -20.83 8.99 2.41
C GLU A 168 -20.43 10.28 1.70
N ILE A 169 -21.08 10.60 0.58
CA ILE A 169 -20.82 11.82 -0.17
C ILE A 169 -21.50 13.01 0.53
N LYS A 170 -20.74 14.07 0.80
CA LYS A 170 -21.26 15.35 1.31
C LYS A 170 -20.83 16.50 0.40
N VAL A 171 -21.78 17.11 -0.28
CA VAL A 171 -21.55 18.37 -1.00
C VAL A 171 -21.48 19.50 0.02
N ILE A 172 -20.37 20.25 0.02
CA ILE A 172 -20.10 21.29 1.03
C ILE A 172 -20.11 22.71 0.46
N VAL A 173 -20.24 22.84 -0.86
CA VAL A 173 -20.38 24.12 -1.57
C VAL A 173 -21.81 24.30 -2.11
N GLY A 174 -22.25 25.54 -2.31
CA GLY A 174 -23.57 25.85 -2.86
C GLY A 174 -23.62 25.80 -4.39
N SER A 175 -22.49 26.07 -5.05
CA SER A 175 -22.35 26.16 -6.50
C SER A 175 -21.02 25.56 -6.97
N PRO A 176 -20.94 25.01 -8.20
CA PRO A 176 -19.68 24.58 -8.80
C PRO A 176 -18.62 25.69 -8.87
N ASN A 177 -19.03 26.96 -8.89
CA ASN A 177 -18.09 28.09 -8.96
C ASN A 177 -17.49 28.46 -7.60
N ASP A 178 -18.04 27.95 -6.50
CA ASP A 178 -17.62 28.31 -5.16
C ASP A 178 -16.30 27.63 -4.79
N GLU A 179 -15.50 28.30 -3.98
CA GLU A 179 -14.28 27.72 -3.43
C GLU A 179 -14.59 26.94 -2.15
N MET A 180 -13.91 25.81 -1.97
CA MET A 180 -13.92 25.04 -0.74
C MET A 180 -12.92 25.65 0.25
N THR A 181 -13.45 26.31 1.28
CA THR A 181 -12.71 26.98 2.35
C THR A 181 -12.83 26.21 3.68
N PRO A 182 -11.92 26.43 4.65
CA PRO A 182 -11.88 25.66 5.90
C PRO A 182 -13.14 25.78 6.77
N ASP A 183 -13.83 26.91 6.72
CA ASP A 183 -15.04 27.20 7.49
C ASP A 183 -16.24 26.33 7.10
N LEU A 184 -16.23 25.73 5.90
CA LEU A 184 -17.23 24.78 5.43
C LEU A 184 -17.06 23.37 6.03
N ILE A 185 -16.00 23.14 6.82
CA ILE A 185 -15.57 21.82 7.27
C ILE A 185 -15.62 21.73 8.80
N ASP A 186 -16.68 21.09 9.28
CA ASP A 186 -16.97 20.81 10.68
C ASP A 186 -16.93 19.30 10.99
N ASP A 187 -17.20 18.92 12.24
CA ASP A 187 -17.16 17.51 12.68
C ASP A 187 -18.12 16.58 11.93
N SER A 188 -19.16 17.12 11.27
CA SER A 188 -20.07 16.30 10.47
C SER A 188 -19.47 15.82 9.14
N CYS A 189 -18.27 16.30 8.80
CA CYS A 189 -17.48 15.82 7.66
C CYS A 189 -16.66 14.55 7.95
N ARG A 190 -16.58 14.11 9.21
CA ARG A 190 -15.82 12.91 9.61
C ARG A 190 -16.32 11.67 8.87
N GLY A 191 -15.40 10.92 8.27
CA GLY A 191 -15.68 9.69 7.52
C GLY A 191 -16.41 9.89 6.19
N LYS A 192 -16.53 11.14 5.71
CA LYS A 192 -17.25 11.47 4.46
C LYS A 192 -16.29 11.80 3.32
N VAL A 193 -16.78 11.63 2.09
CA VAL A 193 -16.14 12.14 0.88
C VAL A 193 -16.75 13.50 0.58
N LEU A 194 -15.96 14.55 0.68
CA LEU A 194 -16.41 15.93 0.51
C LEU A 194 -16.37 16.32 -0.97
N VAL A 195 -17.43 16.96 -1.45
CA VAL A 195 -17.50 17.48 -2.82
C VAL A 195 -17.46 19.00 -2.77
N GLY A 196 -16.38 19.56 -3.31
CA GLY A 196 -16.12 20.98 -3.47
C GLY A 196 -16.52 21.51 -4.85
N GLY A 197 -16.23 22.79 -5.09
CA GLY A 197 -16.49 23.49 -6.35
C GLY A 197 -15.21 23.73 -7.15
N SER A 198 -14.99 24.98 -7.55
CA SER A 198 -13.96 25.40 -8.52
C SER A 198 -12.54 25.23 -8.02
N LEU A 199 -12.34 25.30 -6.69
CA LEU A 199 -11.03 25.22 -6.06
C LEU A 199 -11.15 24.71 -4.61
N ALA A 200 -10.30 23.75 -4.23
CA ALA A 200 -10.01 23.50 -2.81
C ALA A 200 -8.75 24.25 -2.36
N THR A 201 -8.84 24.97 -1.24
CA THR A 201 -7.69 25.64 -0.64
C THR A 201 -6.84 24.65 0.18
N VAL A 202 -5.54 24.91 0.33
CA VAL A 202 -4.64 24.10 1.19
C VAL A 202 -5.18 23.97 2.60
N ASP A 203 -5.66 25.08 3.16
CA ASP A 203 -6.18 25.10 4.52
C ASP A 203 -7.46 24.27 4.64
N ALA A 204 -8.30 24.23 3.60
CA ALA A 204 -9.48 23.37 3.58
C ALA A 204 -9.10 21.88 3.54
N VAL A 205 -8.09 21.52 2.73
CA VAL A 205 -7.59 20.13 2.71
C VAL A 205 -7.01 19.75 4.08
N LYS A 206 -6.17 20.60 4.68
CA LYS A 206 -5.63 20.36 6.03
C LYS A 206 -6.72 20.25 7.08
N ARG A 207 -7.76 21.09 6.99
CA ARG A 207 -8.92 21.02 7.89
C ARG A 207 -9.67 19.71 7.71
N ALA A 208 -9.91 19.25 6.49
CA ALA A 208 -10.56 17.96 6.20
C ALA A 208 -9.76 16.78 6.79
N ILE A 209 -8.44 16.78 6.64
CA ILE A 209 -7.54 15.80 7.27
C ILE A 209 -7.72 15.83 8.80
N SER A 210 -7.67 17.02 9.42
CA SER A 210 -7.79 17.16 10.88
C SER A 210 -9.14 16.67 11.45
N VAL A 211 -10.21 16.84 10.69
CA VAL A 211 -11.56 16.37 11.05
C VAL A 211 -11.72 14.87 10.80
N GLY A 212 -10.86 14.27 9.97
CA GLY A 212 -10.94 12.88 9.57
C GLY A 212 -11.99 12.64 8.48
N ALA A 213 -12.14 13.56 7.53
CA ALA A 213 -12.81 13.25 6.27
C ALA A 213 -11.98 12.23 5.49
N CYS A 214 -12.62 11.32 4.76
CA CYS A 214 -11.93 10.23 4.08
C CYS A 214 -11.47 10.62 2.66
N GLY A 215 -12.09 11.62 2.04
CA GLY A 215 -11.68 12.12 0.73
C GLY A 215 -12.29 13.48 0.34
N ILE A 216 -11.75 14.07 -0.72
CA ILE A 216 -12.17 15.32 -1.35
C ILE A 216 -12.23 15.11 -2.86
N VAL A 217 -13.32 15.56 -3.49
CA VAL A 217 -13.47 15.67 -4.93
C VAL A 217 -13.77 17.13 -5.27
N THR A 218 -12.98 17.76 -6.13
CA THR A 218 -13.12 19.19 -6.47
C THR A 218 -12.72 19.46 -7.93
N GLY A 219 -13.16 20.59 -8.49
CA GLY A 219 -12.79 21.02 -9.84
C GLY A 219 -11.28 21.19 -10.00
N GLY A 220 -10.67 21.99 -9.12
CA GLY A 220 -9.23 22.17 -9.12
C GLY A 220 -8.57 22.41 -7.77
N PHE A 221 -7.24 22.40 -7.81
CA PHE A 221 -6.34 22.64 -6.68
C PHE A 221 -5.05 23.26 -7.20
N HIS A 222 -4.41 24.17 -6.45
CA HIS A 222 -3.16 24.78 -6.92
C HIS A 222 -2.02 23.75 -6.91
N GLY A 223 -1.55 23.32 -8.09
CA GLY A 223 -0.51 22.28 -8.21
C GLY A 223 0.78 22.60 -7.45
N ARG A 224 1.19 23.87 -7.39
CA ARG A 224 2.36 24.34 -6.60
C ARG A 224 2.19 24.16 -5.09
N GLU A 225 0.98 23.90 -4.62
CA GLU A 225 0.67 23.73 -3.21
C GLU A 225 0.52 22.26 -2.80
N ILE A 226 0.67 21.32 -3.73
CA ILE A 226 0.61 19.88 -3.44
C ILE A 226 1.69 19.48 -2.44
N GLU A 227 2.91 20.01 -2.59
CA GLU A 227 4.02 19.81 -1.64
C GLU A 227 3.63 20.23 -0.21
N LYS A 228 2.75 21.23 -0.04
CA LYS A 228 2.30 21.68 1.29
C LYS A 228 1.38 20.66 1.98
N ILE A 229 0.84 19.69 1.24
CA ILE A 229 0.04 18.58 1.75
C ILE A 229 0.91 17.32 1.88
N LEU A 230 1.73 17.01 0.88
CA LEU A 230 2.57 15.81 0.85
C LEU A 230 3.79 15.89 1.78
N GLY A 231 4.37 17.08 1.96
CA GLY A 231 5.65 17.28 2.64
C GLY A 231 6.88 17.00 1.76
N TYR A 232 6.69 16.69 0.48
CA TYR A 232 7.75 16.48 -0.52
C TYR A 232 7.24 16.80 -1.93
N ASP A 233 8.17 16.96 -2.89
CA ASP A 233 7.83 17.24 -4.28
C ASP A 233 7.23 16.00 -4.97
N ILE A 234 6.06 16.18 -5.59
CA ILE A 234 5.39 15.09 -6.29
C ILE A 234 6.11 14.84 -7.63
N GLY A 235 6.82 13.71 -7.71
CA GLY A 235 7.49 13.30 -8.93
C GLY A 235 6.52 13.05 -10.10
N VAL A 236 7.07 12.91 -11.31
CA VAL A 236 6.29 12.71 -12.54
C VAL A 236 6.24 11.21 -12.87
N ALA A 237 5.26 10.46 -12.35
CA ALA A 237 5.02 9.09 -12.86
C ALA A 237 3.67 8.49 -12.41
N ILE A 238 3.53 8.21 -11.12
CA ILE A 238 2.48 7.36 -10.57
C ILE A 238 2.09 7.95 -9.22
N THR A 239 0.80 8.23 -9.04
CA THR A 239 0.22 8.73 -7.80
C THR A 239 -0.81 7.76 -7.24
N GLY A 240 -1.24 7.94 -5.99
CA GLY A 240 -2.25 7.13 -5.32
C GLY A 240 -1.70 6.20 -4.25
N HIS A 241 -0.43 6.33 -3.88
CA HIS A 241 0.17 5.60 -2.76
C HIS A 241 0.61 6.53 -1.62
N GLU A 242 0.32 7.82 -1.75
CA GLU A 242 0.67 8.82 -0.74
C GLU A 242 -0.18 8.62 0.51
N ASP A 243 0.43 8.71 1.68
CA ASP A 243 -0.30 8.68 2.95
C ASP A 243 -0.42 10.12 3.50
N ILE A 244 -1.54 10.75 3.18
CA ILE A 244 -1.88 12.12 3.61
C ILE A 244 -3.13 12.18 4.49
N GLY A 245 -3.66 11.03 4.91
CA GLY A 245 -4.86 10.93 5.74
C GLY A 245 -6.20 11.13 5.02
N LEU A 246 -6.23 11.41 3.71
CA LEU A 246 -7.43 11.39 2.86
C LEU A 246 -7.07 11.20 1.38
N THR A 247 -8.06 10.88 0.55
CA THR A 247 -7.90 10.89 -0.92
C THR A 247 -8.32 12.25 -1.51
N LEU A 248 -7.48 12.89 -2.31
CA LEU A 248 -7.84 14.10 -3.07
C LEU A 248 -7.95 13.78 -4.55
N ILE A 249 -9.09 14.08 -5.16
CA ILE A 249 -9.35 13.94 -6.60
C ILE A 249 -9.67 15.30 -7.22
N LEU A 250 -9.02 15.62 -8.34
CA LEU A 250 -9.34 16.78 -9.17
C LEU A 250 -10.07 16.33 -10.42
N THR A 251 -11.19 16.96 -10.73
CA THR A 251 -12.01 16.59 -11.90
C THR A 251 -11.64 17.35 -13.16
N GLU A 252 -11.08 18.55 -13.06
CA GLU A 252 -10.94 19.46 -14.21
C GLU A 252 -9.53 20.01 -14.41
N GLY A 253 -8.81 20.42 -13.35
CA GLY A 253 -7.51 21.07 -13.55
C GLY A 253 -6.73 21.46 -12.31
N PHE A 254 -5.56 22.07 -12.53
CA PHE A 254 -4.81 22.76 -11.49
C PHE A 254 -5.13 24.26 -11.50
N GLY A 255 -5.28 24.83 -10.31
CA GLY A 255 -5.78 26.20 -10.12
C GLY A 255 -7.30 26.23 -9.94
N LYS A 256 -7.87 27.44 -10.03
CA LYS A 256 -9.31 27.65 -10.00
C LYS A 256 -9.89 27.45 -11.40
N ILE A 257 -10.95 26.64 -11.49
CA ILE A 257 -11.64 26.31 -12.75
C ILE A 257 -12.87 27.19 -12.96
#